data_AF-A6TTB5-F1
#
_entry.id   AF-A6TTB5-F1
#
_cell.length_a   1.000
_cell.length_b   1.000
_cell.length_c   1.000
_cell.angle_alpha   90.00
_cell.angle_beta   90.00
_cell.angle_gamma   90.00
#
_symmetry.space_group_name_H-M   'P 1'
#
loop_
_entity.id
_entity.type
_entity.pdbx_description
1 polymer ?
#
loop_
_entity_poly.entity_id
_entity_poly.type
_entity_poly.pdbx_seq_one_letter_code
_entity_poly.pdbx_strand_id
1 'polypeptide(L)' 'MKFGFRIPSLKKRISARTSLKRQVVHRAGIKMPKGYGWVRDPKKYAYNKVYNKTFFDVFKLLKKLFK' A
#
# COMPACT_ATOMS: atom_id res chain seq x y z
N MET A 1 15.73 4.37 9.18
CA MET A 1 15.21 5.47 10.03
C MET A 1 13.99 6.07 9.35
N LYS A 2 13.01 6.55 10.13
CA LYS A 2 11.79 7.15 9.59
C LYS A 2 11.85 8.66 9.80
N PHE A 3 11.82 9.41 8.71
CA PHE A 3 12.06 10.86 8.71
C PHE A 3 10.77 11.66 8.93
N GLY A 4 9.60 11.13 8.57
CA GLY A 4 8.35 11.87 8.69
C GLY A 4 7.10 11.05 8.40
N PHE A 5 5.95 11.74 8.36
CA PHE A 5 4.66 11.12 8.10
C PHE A 5 4.37 10.99 6.60
N ARG A 6 3.69 9.89 6.22
CA ARG A 6 3.13 9.74 4.88
C ARG A 6 1.88 10.57 4.74
N ILE A 7 1.76 11.29 3.61
CA ILE A 7 0.57 12.07 3.30
C ILE A 7 -0.64 11.13 3.23
N PRO A 8 -1.64 11.29 4.12
CA PRO A 8 -2.85 10.52 4.06
C PRO A 8 -3.75 11.03 2.92
N SER A 9 -4.32 10.11 2.15
CA SER A 9 -5.30 10.47 1.11
C SER A 9 -6.49 9.52 1.15
N LEU A 10 -7.65 10.01 1.62
CA LEU A 10 -8.88 9.21 1.73
C LEU A 10 -9.40 8.76 0.36
N LYS A 11 -9.42 9.67 -0.62
CA LYS A 11 -9.83 9.36 -2.01
C LYS A 11 -9.09 8.17 -2.61
N LYS A 12 -7.75 8.16 -2.54
CA LYS A 12 -6.95 7.04 -3.08
C LYS A 12 -7.18 5.74 -2.30
N ARG A 13 -7.41 5.82 -0.99
CA ARG A 13 -7.69 4.63 -0.17
C ARG A 13 -9.03 3.99 -0.53
N ILE A 14 -10.07 4.79 -0.73
CA ILE A 14 -11.40 4.31 -1.14
C ILE A 14 -11.32 3.75 -2.56
N SER A 15 -10.73 4.50 -3.50
CA SER A 15 -10.55 4.07 -4.89
C SER A 15 -9.78 2.75 -5.00
N ALA A 16 -8.70 2.58 -4.23
CA ALA A 16 -7.94 1.32 -4.20
C ALA A 16 -8.71 0.13 -3.59
N ARG A 17 -9.79 0.36 -2.84
CA ARG A 17 -10.66 -0.69 -2.30
C ARG A 17 -11.81 -1.03 -3.25
N THR A 18 -12.39 -0.03 -3.89
CA THR A 18 -13.58 -0.19 -4.75
C THR A 18 -13.24 -0.42 -6.22
N SER A 19 -11.97 -0.30 -6.63
CA SER A 19 -11.59 -0.48 -8.05
C SER A 19 -12.02 -1.85 -8.59
N LEU A 20 -12.63 -1.85 -9.79
CA LEU A 20 -13.05 -3.08 -10.49
C LEU A 20 -11.89 -4.07 -10.68
N LYS A 21 -10.71 -3.58 -11.08
CA LYS A 21 -9.50 -4.42 -11.22
C LYS A 21 -9.18 -5.20 -9.95
N ARG A 22 -9.29 -4.57 -8.77
CA ARG A 22 -9.08 -5.26 -7.49
C ARG A 22 -10.16 -6.30 -7.24
N GLN A 23 -11.43 -5.97 -7.48
CA GLN A 23 -12.54 -6.89 -7.24
C GLN A 23 -12.39 -8.14 -8.11
N VAL A 24 -12.05 -7.98 -9.39
CA VAL A 24 -11.80 -9.12 -10.31
C VAL A 24 -10.64 -9.97 -9.81
N VAL A 25 -9.47 -9.38 -9.51
CA VAL A 25 -8.30 -10.14 -9.03
C VAL A 25 -8.59 -10.90 -7.73
N HIS A 26 -9.33 -10.31 -6.80
CA HIS A 26 -9.66 -10.95 -5.53
C HIS A 26 -10.78 -11.99 -5.63
N ARG A 27 -11.76 -11.80 -6.53
CA ARG A 27 -12.90 -12.71 -6.70
C ARG A 27 -12.59 -13.88 -7.65
N ALA A 28 -11.83 -13.63 -8.71
CA ALA A 28 -11.45 -14.63 -9.70
C ALA A 28 -10.22 -15.47 -9.27
N GLY A 29 -9.63 -15.20 -8.09
CA GLY A 29 -8.50 -15.98 -7.58
C GLY A 29 -7.16 -15.76 -8.30
N ILE A 30 -7.08 -14.82 -9.24
CA ILE A 30 -5.89 -14.55 -10.07
C ILE A 30 -4.87 -13.69 -9.30
N LYS A 31 -4.59 -14.07 -8.05
CA LYS A 31 -3.69 -13.32 -7.18
C LYS A 31 -2.25 -13.77 -7.41
N MET A 32 -1.40 -12.80 -7.74
CA MET A 32 0.02 -13.08 -7.90
C MET A 32 0.66 -13.49 -6.55
N PRO A 33 1.62 -14.43 -6.55
CA PRO A 33 2.32 -14.83 -5.33
C PRO A 33 3.07 -13.66 -4.67
N LYS A 34 3.26 -13.73 -3.36
CA LYS A 34 4.00 -12.73 -2.60
C LYS A 34 5.45 -12.69 -3.10
N GLY A 35 6.03 -11.50 -3.30
CA GLY A 35 7.43 -11.33 -3.70
C GLY A 35 7.67 -10.98 -5.17
N TYR A 36 6.69 -11.21 -6.05
CA TYR A 36 6.79 -10.92 -7.50
C TYR A 36 6.72 -9.43 -7.88
N GLY A 37 6.93 -8.52 -6.91
CA GLY A 37 6.92 -7.08 -7.17
C GLY A 37 8.00 -6.64 -8.15
N TRP A 38 9.18 -7.28 -8.09
CA TRP A 38 10.30 -7.03 -9.00
C TRP A 38 10.02 -7.45 -10.44
N VAL A 39 9.29 -8.55 -10.64
CA VAL A 39 8.96 -9.07 -11.97
C VAL A 39 7.87 -8.21 -12.63
N ARG A 40 6.90 -7.73 -11.85
CA ARG A 40 5.75 -6.98 -12.38
C ARG A 40 6.08 -5.53 -12.71
N ASP A 41 6.73 -4.83 -11.77
CA ASP A 41 7.06 -3.41 -11.90
C ASP A 41 8.20 -3.06 -10.94
N PRO A 42 9.46 -3.26 -11.35
CA PRO A 42 10.62 -3.10 -10.49
C PRO A 42 10.78 -1.66 -10.01
N LYS A 43 10.54 -0.66 -10.89
CA LYS A 43 10.65 0.76 -10.56
C LYS A 43 9.69 1.15 -9.45
N LYS A 44 8.42 0.78 -9.59
CA LYS A 44 7.39 1.07 -8.59
C LYS A 44 7.62 0.29 -7.30
N TYR A 45 8.10 -0.95 -7.40
CA TYR A 45 8.40 -1.75 -6.22
C TYR A 45 9.55 -1.13 -5.41
N ALA A 46 10.64 -0.73 -6.06
CA ALA A 46 11.77 -0.07 -5.41
C ALA A 46 11.35 1.24 -4.73
N TYR A 47 10.60 2.10 -5.44
CA TYR A 47 10.08 3.35 -4.90
C TYR A 47 9.22 3.10 -3.64
N ASN A 48 8.25 2.20 -3.72
CA ASN A 48 7.38 1.88 -2.58
C ASN A 48 8.15 1.25 -1.42
N LYS A 49 9.19 0.45 -1.69
CA LYS A 49 10.02 -0.16 -0.65
C LYS A 49 10.78 0.90 0.14
N VAL A 50 11.40 1.86 -0.55
CA VAL A 50 12.08 2.99 0.08
C VAL A 50 11.07 3.85 0.85
N TYR A 51 9.97 4.26 0.19
CA TYR A 51 8.93 5.10 0.78
C TYR A 51 8.30 4.50 2.06
N ASN A 52 8.08 3.17 2.10
CA ASN A 52 7.57 2.50 3.30
C ASN A 52 8.61 2.35 4.42
N LYS A 53 9.91 2.35 4.07
CA LYS A 53 11.01 2.24 5.04
C LYS A 53 11.36 3.59 5.68
N THR A 54 11.24 4.67 4.91
CA THR A 54 11.64 6.02 5.31
C THR A 54 10.52 6.85 5.95
N PHE A 55 9.24 6.46 5.84
CA PHE A 55 8.12 7.22 6.42
C PHE A 55 7.19 6.35 7.30
N PHE A 56 6.53 6.95 8.30
CA PHE A 56 5.51 6.29 9.12
C PHE A 56 4.08 6.61 8.68
N ASP A 57 3.13 5.75 9.07
CA ASP A 57 1.70 5.99 8.84
C ASP A 57 1.08 6.68 10.05
N VAL A 58 0.45 7.84 9.83
CA VAL A 58 -0.29 8.57 10.87
C VAL A 58 -1.46 7.74 11.40
N PHE A 59 -2.17 7.01 10.54
CA PHE A 59 -3.30 6.18 10.96
C PHE A 59 -2.88 5.01 11.85
N LYS A 60 -1.63 4.54 11.73
CA LYS A 60 -1.10 3.50 12.62
C LYS A 60 -0.84 4.05 14.02
N LEU A 61 -0.42 5.31 14.13
CA LEU A 61 -0.28 6.02 15.41
C LEU A 61 -1.65 6.28 16.04
N LEU A 62 -2.61 6.83 15.28
CA LEU A 62 -3.98 7.05 15.75
C LEU A 62 -4.62 5.74 16.24
N LYS A 63 -4.51 4.65 15.47
CA LYS A 63 -5.03 3.34 15.91
C LYS A 63 -4.38 2.83 17.20
N LYS A 64 -3.14 3.21 17.49
CA LYS A 64 -2.44 2.84 18.73
C LYS A 64 -2.90 3.68 19.93
N LEU A 65 -3.32 4.93 19.68
CA LEU A 65 -3.80 5.86 20.71
C LEU A 65 -5.25 5.59 21.13
N PHE A 66 -6.10 5.13 20.21
CA PHE A 66 -7.51 4.81 20.46
C PHE A 66 -7.76 3.30 20.65
N LYS A 67 -6.73 2.56 21.09
CA LYS A 67 -6.88 1.16 21.47
C LYS A 67 -6.93 1.04 22.98
#